data_AF-A0A178VPE8-F1
#
_entry.id   AF-A0A178VPE8-F1
#
_cell.length_a   1.000
_cell.length_b   1.000
_cell.length_c   1.000
_cell.angle_alpha   90.00
_cell.angle_beta   90.00
_cell.angle_gamma   90.00
#
_symmetry.space_group_name_H-M   'P 1'
#
loop_
_entity.id
_entity.type
_entity.pdbx_description
1 polymer ?
#
loop_
_entity_poly.entity_id
_entity_poly.type
_entity_poly.pdbx_seq_one_letter_code
_entity_poly.pdbx_strand_id
1 'polypeptide(L)'
;MYPQGGLGVVKNLTFSNIQVKDVKVPIVIDQYYCDKSKCKNQTRAVSISGVKYNNIVGSFTVQPVRIACSNNVPCMDVDLMDIRLRPSGGIRGLQTHQQQQALCWNSYGKTQGPLVPSSIGYCLRKSNIGGYYSQKVSRSYDKICPS
;
A
#
# COMPACT_ATOMS: atom_id res chain seq x y z
N MET A 1 -26.64 -6.30 -3.16
CA MET A 1 -25.56 -5.60 -2.42
C MET A 1 -24.24 -6.27 -2.79
N TYR A 2 -23.26 -5.51 -3.29
CA TYR A 2 -22.07 -6.08 -3.92
C TYR A 2 -20.88 -6.18 -2.96
N PRO A 3 -20.07 -7.25 -3.05
CA PRO A 3 -18.79 -7.34 -2.35
C PRO A 3 -17.86 -6.21 -2.77
N GLN A 4 -17.23 -5.54 -1.80
CA GLN A 4 -15.98 -4.85 -2.05
C GLN A 4 -14.86 -5.87 -2.05
N GLY A 5 -14.06 -5.86 -3.12
CA GLY A 5 -12.99 -6.83 -3.33
C GLY A 5 -13.46 -8.08 -4.07
N GLY A 6 -12.66 -8.48 -5.06
CA GLY A 6 -12.74 -9.79 -5.70
C GLY A 6 -11.85 -10.82 -5.01
N LEU A 7 -11.92 -12.07 -5.47
CA LEU A 7 -10.93 -13.09 -5.15
C LEU A 7 -9.84 -13.06 -6.21
N GLY A 8 -8.58 -13.00 -5.78
CA GLY A 8 -7.45 -12.95 -6.69
C GLY A 8 -6.13 -12.76 -5.96
N VAL A 9 -5.04 -12.79 -6.73
CA VAL A 9 -3.68 -12.61 -6.24
C VAL A 9 -2.96 -11.60 -7.13
N VAL A 10 -2.31 -10.63 -6.50
CA VAL A 10 -1.37 -9.70 -7.14
C VAL A 10 -0.02 -9.93 -6.46
N LYS A 11 0.99 -10.33 -7.23
CA LYS A 11 2.32 -10.64 -6.70
C LYS A 11 3.45 -10.14 -7.58
N ASN A 12 4.58 -9.81 -6.96
CA ASN A 12 5.86 -9.53 -7.62
C ASN A 12 5.77 -8.38 -8.63
N LEU A 13 5.29 -7.22 -8.17
CA LEU A 13 5.23 -5.99 -8.97
C LEU A 13 6.33 -5.01 -8.58
N THR A 14 6.87 -4.28 -9.54
CA THR A 14 7.85 -3.22 -9.29
C THR A 14 7.47 -1.95 -10.05
N PHE A 15 7.40 -0.85 -9.32
CA PHE A 15 7.26 0.51 -9.83
C PHE A 15 8.58 1.23 -9.59
N SER A 16 9.30 1.60 -10.66
CA SER A 16 10.64 2.18 -10.54
C SER A 16 10.82 3.44 -11.38
N ASN A 17 11.64 4.38 -10.87
CA ASN A 17 12.08 5.57 -11.59
C ASN A 17 10.93 6.45 -12.06
N ILE A 18 9.98 6.72 -11.16
CA ILE A 18 8.76 7.47 -11.48
C ILE A 18 8.91 8.91 -10.98
N GLN A 19 8.65 9.87 -11.87
CA GLN A 19 8.53 11.28 -11.50
C GLN A 19 7.06 11.70 -11.47
N VAL A 20 6.64 12.32 -10.37
CA VAL A 20 5.27 12.83 -10.20
C VAL A 20 5.26 14.34 -10.00
N LYS A 21 4.18 15.00 -10.41
CA LYS A 21 4.01 16.44 -10.21
C LYS A 21 2.56 16.73 -9.85
N ASP A 22 2.38 17.39 -8.72
CA ASP A 22 1.11 17.90 -8.18
C ASP A 22 0.02 16.81 -8.05
N VAL A 23 0.45 15.56 -7.82
CA VAL A 23 -0.42 14.39 -7.73
C VAL A 23 -1.10 14.33 -6.35
N LYS A 24 -2.39 14.00 -6.27
CA LYS A 24 -3.10 13.92 -4.98
C LYS A 24 -2.42 12.96 -4.00
N VAL A 25 -2.23 11.71 -4.41
CA VAL A 25 -1.55 10.66 -3.63
C VAL A 25 -0.70 9.81 -4.58
N PRO A 26 0.62 10.01 -4.64
CA PRO A 26 1.50 9.33 -5.60
C PRO A 26 1.58 7.81 -5.45
N ILE A 27 1.50 7.28 -4.23
CA ILE A 27 1.60 5.85 -3.95
C ILE A 27 0.33 5.41 -3.25
N VAL A 28 -0.45 4.53 -3.88
CA VAL A 28 -1.73 4.04 -3.35
C VAL A 28 -1.83 2.52 -3.47
N ILE A 29 -2.17 1.86 -2.37
CA ILE A 29 -2.78 0.53 -2.35
C ILE A 29 -4.10 0.68 -1.59
N ASP A 30 -5.23 0.40 -2.22
CA ASP A 30 -6.55 0.52 -1.58
C ASP A 30 -7.36 -0.76 -1.79
N GLN A 31 -7.33 -1.66 -0.81
CA GLN A 31 -8.16 -2.87 -0.81
C GLN A 31 -9.61 -2.63 -0.38
N TYR A 32 -9.96 -1.39 -0.03
CA TYR A 32 -11.33 -0.97 0.28
C TYR A 32 -12.00 -0.24 -0.89
N TYR A 33 -11.38 -0.25 -2.07
CA TYR A 33 -11.94 0.35 -3.26
C TYR A 33 -13.36 -0.16 -3.54
N CYS A 34 -14.29 0.78 -3.70
CA CYS A 34 -15.70 0.55 -3.97
C CYS A 34 -16.17 1.63 -4.95
N ASP A 35 -16.54 1.24 -6.16
CA ASP A 35 -17.09 2.11 -7.21
C ASP A 35 -18.63 2.22 -7.13
N LYS A 36 -19.25 1.56 -6.14
CA LYS A 36 -20.70 1.54 -5.91
C LYS A 36 -21.09 2.41 -4.72
N SER A 37 -22.36 2.81 -4.68
CA SER A 37 -22.90 3.68 -3.62
C SER A 37 -22.86 3.06 -2.21
N LYS A 38 -22.85 1.73 -2.10
CA LYS A 38 -22.78 0.99 -0.82
C LYS A 38 -22.05 -0.34 -1.00
N CYS A 39 -20.90 -0.50 -0.35
CA CYS A 39 -20.23 -1.79 -0.18
C CYS A 39 -20.18 -2.17 1.31
N LYS A 40 -20.20 -3.48 1.62
CA LYS A 40 -19.94 -3.98 2.98
C LYS A 40 -18.49 -4.40 3.09
N ASN A 41 -17.80 -3.97 4.15
CA ASN A 41 -16.48 -4.49 4.52
C ASN A 41 -16.50 -6.02 4.53
N GLN A 42 -15.84 -6.64 3.54
CA GLN A 42 -15.77 -8.09 3.41
C GLN A 42 -14.46 -8.63 3.98
N THR A 43 -14.53 -9.87 4.46
CA THR A 43 -13.38 -10.66 4.92
C THR A 43 -12.49 -11.15 3.78
N ARG A 44 -13.02 -11.18 2.55
CA ARG A 44 -12.30 -11.62 1.35
C ARG A 44 -11.77 -10.40 0.60
N ALA A 45 -10.46 -10.29 0.51
CA ALA A 45 -9.78 -9.31 -0.32
C ALA A 45 -8.73 -10.02 -1.18
N VAL A 46 -8.39 -9.41 -2.30
CA VAL A 46 -7.28 -9.83 -3.16
C VAL A 46 -6.00 -9.91 -2.31
N SER A 47 -5.27 -11.01 -2.41
CA SER A 47 -3.96 -11.12 -1.74
C SER A 47 -2.93 -10.31 -2.51
N ILE A 48 -2.24 -9.39 -1.82
CA ILE A 48 -1.20 -8.54 -2.40
C ILE A 48 0.13 -8.87 -1.71
N SER A 49 1.14 -9.27 -2.48
CA SER A 49 2.49 -9.49 -1.96
C SER A 49 3.62 -9.11 -2.92
N GLY A 50 4.81 -8.85 -2.39
CA GLY A 50 6.01 -8.61 -3.22
C GLY A 50 5.89 -7.37 -4.11
N VAL A 51 5.35 -6.27 -3.56
CA VAL A 51 5.17 -5.01 -4.31
C VAL A 51 6.30 -4.05 -3.94
N LYS A 52 7.11 -3.65 -4.91
CA LYS A 52 8.23 -2.74 -4.72
C LYS A 52 7.97 -1.39 -5.37
N TYR A 53 8.11 -0.32 -4.61
CA TYR A 53 8.20 1.05 -5.09
C TYR A 53 9.63 1.53 -4.91
N ASN A 54 10.28 1.93 -6.00
CA ASN A 54 11.69 2.29 -6.00
C ASN A 54 11.95 3.60 -6.74
N ASN A 55 12.67 4.54 -6.13
CA ASN A 55 13.04 5.81 -6.76
C ASN A 55 11.83 6.56 -7.33
N ILE A 56 10.89 6.91 -6.46
CA ILE A 56 9.72 7.74 -6.81
C ILE A 56 9.96 9.15 -6.27
N VAL A 57 9.97 10.13 -7.16
CA VAL A 57 10.36 11.50 -6.84
C VAL A 57 9.34 12.50 -7.35
N GLY A 58 9.12 13.61 -6.63
CA GLY A 58 8.22 14.64 -7.12
C GLY A 58 7.40 15.37 -6.07
N SER A 59 6.19 15.80 -6.45
CA SER A 59 5.29 16.53 -5.56
C SER A 59 3.90 15.90 -5.39
N PHE A 60 3.32 16.09 -4.21
CA PHE A 60 1.96 15.68 -3.86
C PHE A 60 1.10 16.83 -3.35
N THR A 61 -0.22 16.69 -3.38
CA THR A 61 -1.17 17.73 -2.89
C THR A 61 -2.02 17.31 -1.71
N VAL A 62 -2.22 16.01 -1.47
CA VAL A 62 -3.03 15.50 -0.34
C VAL A 62 -2.22 14.67 0.64
N GLN A 63 -1.62 13.57 0.21
CA GLN A 63 -0.79 12.68 1.04
C GLN A 63 0.35 12.08 0.20
N PRO A 64 1.52 11.79 0.79
CA PRO A 64 2.63 11.19 0.05
C PRO A 64 2.38 9.71 -0.28
N VAL A 65 1.81 8.95 0.66
CA VAL A 65 1.60 7.50 0.57
C VAL A 65 0.30 7.15 1.28
N ARG A 66 -0.53 6.31 0.65
CA ARG A 66 -1.72 5.70 1.26
C ARG A 66 -1.77 4.20 0.97
N ILE A 67 -1.49 3.38 1.97
CA ILE A 67 -1.59 1.92 1.88
C ILE A 67 -2.68 1.47 2.84
N ALA A 68 -3.83 1.05 2.32
CA ALA A 68 -4.97 0.59 3.08
C ALA A 68 -5.30 -0.86 2.69
N CYS A 69 -4.79 -1.81 3.46
CA CYS A 69 -5.02 -3.24 3.23
C CYS A 69 -6.13 -3.78 4.14
N SER A 70 -6.81 -4.84 3.71
CA SER A 70 -7.90 -5.48 4.44
C SER A 70 -7.43 -5.96 5.81
N ASN A 71 -8.23 -5.77 6.86
CA ASN A 71 -7.93 -6.28 8.21
C ASN A 71 -7.65 -7.79 8.25
N ASN A 72 -8.26 -8.57 7.35
CA ASN A 72 -8.14 -10.02 7.33
C ASN A 72 -7.07 -10.54 6.36
N VAL A 73 -6.72 -9.74 5.35
CA VAL A 73 -5.74 -10.07 4.32
C VAL A 73 -4.77 -8.88 4.20
N PRO A 74 -3.68 -8.85 4.97
CA PRO A 74 -2.68 -7.79 4.93
C PRO A 74 -1.94 -7.81 3.59
N CYS A 75 -1.36 -6.66 3.24
CA CYS A 75 -0.35 -6.62 2.18
C CYS A 75 0.99 -7.04 2.79
N MET A 76 1.64 -8.02 2.17
CA MET A 76 2.91 -8.58 2.64
C MET A 76 4.05 -8.23 1.70
N ASP A 77 5.27 -8.17 2.20
CA ASP A 77 6.47 -7.91 1.38
C ASP A 77 6.32 -6.68 0.46
N VAL A 78 5.76 -5.59 1.02
CA VAL A 78 5.73 -4.30 0.35
C VAL A 78 7.03 -3.57 0.65
N ASP A 79 7.73 -3.08 -0.36
CA ASP A 79 8.99 -2.36 -0.19
C ASP A 79 8.86 -0.91 -0.67
N LEU A 80 9.24 0.05 0.18
CA LEU A 80 9.32 1.47 -0.16
C LEU A 80 10.79 1.91 -0.12
N MET A 81 11.36 2.18 -1.29
CA MET A 81 12.78 2.46 -1.47
C MET A 81 13.00 3.78 -2.20
N ASP A 82 13.89 4.62 -1.68
CA ASP A 82 14.35 5.86 -2.33
C ASP A 82 13.20 6.82 -2.73
N ILE A 83 12.21 6.98 -1.84
CA ILE A 83 11.00 7.78 -2.09
C ILE A 83 11.20 9.23 -1.64
N ARG A 84 11.07 10.19 -2.55
CA ARG A 84 11.23 11.62 -2.27
C ARG A 84 10.07 12.44 -2.81
N LEU A 85 9.03 12.58 -1.98
CA LEU A 85 7.79 13.27 -2.30
C LEU A 85 7.67 14.54 -1.45
N ARG A 86 7.47 15.70 -2.08
CA ARG A 86 7.33 16.97 -1.39
C ARG A 86 5.92 17.53 -1.55
N PRO A 87 5.36 18.22 -0.56
CA PRO A 87 4.11 18.95 -0.78
C PRO A 87 4.28 19.99 -1.89
N SER A 88 3.27 20.10 -2.75
CA SER A 88 3.19 21.13 -3.79
C SER A 88 2.83 22.48 -3.13
N GLY A 89 3.42 23.58 -3.60
CA GLY A 89 3.45 24.86 -2.89
C GLY A 89 2.09 25.55 -2.68
N GLY A 90 1.92 26.12 -1.48
CA GLY A 90 0.85 27.06 -1.08
C GLY A 90 -0.16 26.43 -0.13
N ILE A 91 0.00 26.38 1.19
CA ILE A 91 0.62 27.30 2.16
C ILE A 91 1.38 26.43 3.17
N ARG A 92 2.61 26.81 3.53
CA ARG A 92 3.48 26.15 4.53
C ARG A 92 2.94 26.24 5.98
N GLY A 93 1.62 26.27 6.13
CA GLY A 93 0.87 26.48 7.37
C GLY A 93 -0.63 26.14 7.31
N LEU A 94 -1.16 25.67 6.17
CA LEU A 94 -2.56 25.18 6.08
C LEU A 94 -2.69 23.67 5.90
N GLN A 95 -1.63 22.99 5.49
CA GLN A 95 -1.63 21.54 5.52
C GLN A 95 -1.38 21.11 6.95
N THR A 96 -2.38 20.47 7.56
CA THR A 96 -2.25 19.92 8.90
C THR A 96 -1.14 18.86 8.89
N HIS A 97 -0.44 18.70 10.01
CA HIS A 97 0.60 17.66 10.15
C HIS A 97 0.10 16.26 9.72
N GLN A 98 -1.20 16.00 9.84
CA GLN A 98 -1.86 14.78 9.37
C GLN A 98 -1.92 14.62 7.84
N GLN A 99 -2.05 15.70 7.07
CA GLN A 99 -2.07 15.63 5.60
C GLN A 99 -0.67 15.34 5.02
N GLN A 100 0.39 15.66 5.76
CA GLN A 100 1.77 15.40 5.32
C GLN A 100 2.29 14.01 5.73
N GLN A 101 1.46 13.19 6.38
CA GLN A 101 1.85 11.85 6.83
C GLN A 101 1.45 10.77 5.84
N ALA A 102 2.32 9.77 5.71
CA ALA A 102 1.96 8.50 5.11
C ALA A 102 0.86 7.83 5.96
N LEU A 103 -0.23 7.39 5.32
CA LEU A 103 -1.27 6.59 5.96
C LEU A 103 -1.08 5.14 5.54
N CYS A 104 -0.75 4.29 6.49
CA CYS A 104 -0.48 2.89 6.21
C CYS A 104 -1.18 1.98 7.21
N TRP A 105 -1.92 1.01 6.69
CA TRP A 105 -2.81 0.16 7.45
C TRP A 105 -2.71 -1.28 6.96
N ASN A 106 -2.45 -2.17 7.93
CA ASN A 106 -2.30 -3.61 7.75
C ASN A 106 -1.31 -4.01 6.63
N SER A 107 -0.19 -3.30 6.53
CA SER A 107 0.86 -3.52 5.54
C SER A 107 2.20 -3.80 6.19
N TYR A 108 2.91 -4.78 5.63
CA TYR A 108 4.17 -5.28 6.15
C TYR A 108 5.23 -5.34 5.06
N GLY A 109 6.47 -5.05 5.47
CA GLY A 109 7.61 -5.12 4.57
C GLY A 109 8.73 -4.21 5.04
N LYS A 110 9.46 -3.59 4.10
CA LYS A 110 10.69 -2.86 4.41
C LYS A 110 10.71 -1.47 3.78
N THR A 111 11.40 -0.57 4.46
CA THR A 111 11.66 0.78 3.96
C THR A 111 13.15 1.01 3.87
N GLN A 112 13.64 1.56 2.76
CA GLN A 112 15.06 1.89 2.56
C GLN A 112 15.19 3.32 2.05
N GLY A 113 16.08 4.09 2.68
CA GLY A 113 16.24 5.52 2.39
C GLY A 113 17.19 5.84 1.24
N PRO A 114 17.08 7.08 0.71
CA PRO A 114 16.41 8.22 1.34
C PRO A 114 14.87 8.22 1.26
N LEU A 115 14.21 8.61 2.36
CA LEU A 115 12.75 8.73 2.46
C LEU A 115 12.36 10.16 2.86
N VAL A 116 11.55 10.81 2.02
CA VAL A 116 10.99 12.15 2.26
C VAL A 116 9.52 12.14 1.86
N PRO A 117 8.59 12.52 2.76
CA PRO A 117 8.79 12.86 4.18
C PRO A 117 9.19 11.66 5.06
N SER A 118 9.71 11.94 6.26
CA SER A 118 10.18 10.92 7.23
C SER A 118 9.08 9.96 7.68
N SER A 119 7.81 10.39 7.64
CA SER A 119 6.64 9.56 7.96
C SER A 119 6.56 8.28 7.12
N ILE A 120 7.12 8.28 5.89
CA ILE A 120 7.19 7.09 5.04
C ILE A 120 8.00 5.97 5.70
N GLY A 121 9.04 6.29 6.47
CA GLY A 121 9.89 5.29 7.15
C GLY A 121 9.16 4.44 8.19
N TYR A 122 8.00 4.90 8.68
CA TYR A 122 7.18 4.17 9.67
C TYR A 122 5.92 3.55 9.05
N CYS A 123 5.74 3.67 7.73
CA CYS A 123 4.56 3.19 7.02
C CYS A 123 4.39 1.67 7.10
N LEU A 124 5.49 0.93 6.99
CA LEU A 124 5.46 -0.53 6.89
C LEU A 124 5.85 -1.16 8.22
N ARG A 125 5.00 -2.04 8.72
CA ARG A 125 5.31 -2.82 9.93
C ARG A 125 6.33 -3.89 9.57
N LYS A 126 7.30 -4.13 10.46
CA LYS A 126 8.17 -5.30 10.34
C LYS A 126 7.32 -6.56 10.54
N SER A 127 7.38 -7.48 9.58
CA SER A 127 6.79 -8.80 9.75
C SER A 127 7.72 -9.64 10.62
N ASN A 128 7.32 -9.97 11.83
CA ASN A 128 7.89 -11.11 12.59
C ASN A 128 7.32 -12.46 12.09
N ILE A 129 6.55 -12.43 10.99
CA ILE A 129 5.60 -13.44 10.52
C ILE A 129 6.05 -13.98 9.15
N GLY A 130 7.33 -13.83 8.77
CA GLY A 130 7.88 -14.43 7.54
C GLY A 130 7.69 -15.95 7.46
N GLY A 131 7.56 -16.63 8.62
CA GLY A 131 7.25 -18.06 8.69
C GLY A 131 5.77 -18.43 8.70
N TYR A 132 4.90 -17.64 9.34
CA TYR A 132 3.51 -18.05 9.61
C TYR A 132 2.52 -17.68 8.49
N TYR A 133 2.78 -16.59 7.73
CA TYR A 133 1.90 -16.20 6.61
C TYR A 133 2.24 -16.98 5.32
N SER A 134 3.50 -17.32 5.08
CA SER A 134 3.91 -18.25 4.01
C SER A 134 3.24 -19.63 4.13
N GLN A 135 3.02 -20.13 5.35
CA GLN A 135 2.26 -21.37 5.60
C GLN A 135 0.76 -21.26 5.28
N LYS A 136 0.13 -20.09 5.45
CA LYS A 136 -1.27 -19.89 5.07
C LYS A 136 -1.46 -19.74 3.56
N VAL A 137 -0.51 -19.10 2.87
CA VAL A 137 -0.54 -18.98 1.40
C VAL A 137 -0.32 -20.34 0.73
N SER A 138 0.65 -21.13 1.20
CA SER A 138 0.89 -22.49 0.69
C SER A 138 -0.32 -23.42 0.90
N ARG A 139 -0.98 -23.39 2.06
CA ARG A 139 -2.23 -24.14 2.31
C ARG A 139 -3.40 -23.75 1.39
N SER A 140 -3.39 -22.56 0.79
CA SER A 140 -4.44 -22.15 -0.15
C SER A 140 -4.18 -22.63 -1.59
N TYR A 141 -2.93 -22.96 -1.94
CA TYR A 141 -2.56 -23.46 -3.27
C TYR A 141 -2.80 -24.97 -3.44
N ASP A 142 -3.04 -25.72 -2.35
CA ASP A 142 -3.29 -27.17 -2.38
C ASP A 142 -4.73 -27.57 -2.75
N LYS A 143 -5.59 -26.62 -3.15
CA LYS A 143 -6.89 -26.94 -3.77
C LYS A 143 -6.84 -26.65 -5.26
N ILE A 144 -6.03 -27.45 -5.95
CA ILE A 144 -6.07 -27.64 -7.40
C ILE A 144 -7.49 -28.14 -7.74
N CYS A 145 -8.15 -27.45 -8.67
CA CYS A 145 -9.47 -27.83 -9.16
C CYS A 145 -9.43 -29.25 -9.75
N PRO A 146 -10.34 -30.17 -9.37
CA PRO A 146 -10.52 -31.41 -10.11
C PRO A 146 -11.05 -31.07 -11.52
N SER A 147 -10.42 -31.67 -12.51
CA SER A 147 -10.79 -31.67 -13.94
C SER A 147 -12.15 -32.29 -14.19
#